data_AF-R8BNV8-F1
#
_entry.id   AF-R8BNV8-F1
#
_cell.length_a   1.000
_cell.length_b   1.000
_cell.length_c   1.000
_cell.angle_alpha   90.00
_cell.angle_beta   90.00
_cell.angle_gamma   90.00
#
_symmetry.space_group_name_H-M   'P 1'
#
loop_
_entity.id
_entity.type
_entity.pdbx_description
1 polymer ?
#
loop_
_entity_poly.entity_id
_entity_poly.type
_entity_poly.pdbx_seq_one_letter_code
_entity_poly.pdbx_strand_id
1 'polypeptide(L)'
;MLDLFLEKYNGQVSWEHKVTGLGQDENKAWVDVETPQGNTKVEADYIIGCDGANSQIRKSLFGNEYPGFTWDAQIVATNTYYNFEEKFGWADANFIIHPEHFYMAAKITQDGLYRITYGETPGLTLEQMVDRQPMKFETMLPGHPKPDEYKVVNFAPYKMHQRCAPSFRVGRFLLAADAAHLCNPWGGLGITGGFVDCGGLYDCLAGIWDGKADESILDLYSEKRIEKWKTVIDPISSENFKRVSDSDPATRYERDDFMQLLTKAEKDRPFAKELLMGPFAVRYDFTQHYKKVPEDPAPEVPAQTTNGTSAIVKGEHAEKTASQRQEHKSVFKRASLLLRRFSLRKP
;
A
#
# COMPACT_ATOMS: atom_id res chain seq x y z
N MET A 1 3.73 3.42 16.81
CA MET A 1 3.63 4.38 15.69
C MET A 1 2.85 5.61 16.14
N LEU A 2 1.66 5.43 16.71
CA LEU A 2 0.89 6.52 17.33
C LEU A 2 1.69 7.23 18.43
N ASP A 3 2.29 6.49 19.36
CA ASP A 3 3.10 7.09 20.44
C ASP A 3 4.26 7.92 19.88
N LEU A 4 4.91 7.43 18.83
CA LEU A 4 5.99 8.14 18.17
C LEU A 4 5.48 9.42 17.47
N PHE A 5 4.28 9.42 16.90
CA PHE A 5 3.65 10.63 16.35
C PHE A 5 3.32 11.66 17.44
N LEU A 6 2.75 11.22 18.55
CA LEU A 6 2.34 12.08 19.65
C LEU A 6 3.54 12.65 20.43
N GLU A 7 4.49 11.79 20.80
CA GLU A 7 5.57 12.16 21.72
C GLU A 7 6.79 12.77 21.01
N LYS A 8 7.18 12.23 19.85
CA LYS A 8 8.41 12.67 19.14
C LYS A 8 8.14 13.78 18.14
N TYR A 9 6.99 13.75 17.48
CA TYR A 9 6.63 14.71 16.43
C TYR A 9 5.59 15.75 16.88
N ASN A 10 5.20 15.73 18.16
CA ASN A 10 4.19 16.62 18.74
C ASN A 10 2.87 16.65 17.94
N GLY A 11 2.54 15.52 17.31
CA GLY A 11 1.29 15.34 16.58
C GLY A 11 0.10 15.36 17.53
N GLN A 12 -1.04 15.80 17.02
CA GLN A 12 -2.30 15.80 17.77
C GLN A 12 -3.28 14.81 17.12
N VAL A 13 -3.99 14.06 17.95
CA VAL A 13 -5.04 13.14 17.51
C VAL A 13 -6.30 13.44 18.28
N SER A 14 -7.36 13.75 17.53
CA SER A 14 -8.69 14.03 18.07
C SER A 14 -9.65 12.91 17.66
N TRP A 15 -9.94 12.00 18.59
CA TRP A 15 -10.94 10.95 18.40
C TRP A 15 -12.36 11.52 18.47
N GLU A 16 -13.33 10.84 17.88
CA GLU A 16 -14.74 11.29 17.85
C GLU A 16 -14.93 12.67 17.17
N HIS A 17 -14.04 13.00 16.21
CA HIS A 17 -14.10 14.23 15.41
C HIS A 17 -14.46 13.87 13.98
N LYS A 18 -15.75 14.00 13.64
CA LYS A 18 -16.26 13.64 12.33
C LYS A 18 -16.31 14.87 11.43
N VAL A 19 -15.55 14.83 10.33
CA VAL A 19 -15.63 15.84 9.27
C VAL A 19 -16.99 15.74 8.58
N THR A 20 -17.69 16.87 8.46
CA THR A 20 -19.03 16.97 7.84
C THR A 20 -19.06 17.96 6.68
N GLY A 21 -18.24 19.01 6.73
CA GLY A 21 -18.15 20.05 5.71
C GLY A 21 -16.70 20.45 5.43
N LEU A 22 -16.48 21.16 4.33
CA LEU A 22 -15.18 21.69 3.95
C LEU A 22 -15.30 23.04 3.25
N GLY A 23 -14.21 23.81 3.29
CA GLY A 23 -14.05 25.04 2.53
C GLY A 23 -12.58 25.45 2.44
N GLN A 24 -12.27 26.38 1.54
CA GLN A 24 -10.92 26.91 1.36
C GLN A 24 -10.97 28.29 0.72
N ASP A 25 -9.90 29.04 0.90
CA ASP A 25 -9.58 30.28 0.19
C ASP A 25 -8.14 30.21 -0.36
N GLU A 26 -7.62 31.34 -0.84
CA GLU A 26 -6.28 31.43 -1.41
C GLU A 26 -5.16 31.11 -0.39
N ASN A 27 -5.40 31.25 0.91
CA ASN A 27 -4.39 31.14 1.97
C ASN A 27 -4.53 29.87 2.82
N LYS A 28 -5.75 29.37 3.03
CA LYS A 28 -6.00 28.22 3.93
C LYS A 28 -7.20 27.35 3.50
N ALA A 29 -7.25 26.15 4.06
CA ALA A 29 -8.40 25.25 4.02
C ALA A 29 -8.96 25.03 5.43
N TRP A 30 -10.23 24.64 5.52
CA TRP A 30 -10.87 24.26 6.76
C TRP A 30 -11.87 23.12 6.59
N VAL A 31 -12.12 22.41 7.68
CA VAL A 31 -13.19 21.41 7.79
C VAL A 31 -14.13 21.76 8.93
N ASP A 32 -15.42 21.55 8.71
CA ASP A 32 -16.43 21.56 9.76
C ASP A 32 -16.47 20.18 10.41
N VAL A 33 -16.41 20.15 11.74
CA VAL A 33 -16.20 18.94 12.53
C VAL A 33 -17.30 18.82 13.58
N GLU A 34 -18.02 17.71 13.55
CA GLU A 34 -18.94 17.31 14.61
C GLU A 34 -18.14 16.62 15.73
N THR A 35 -18.33 17.08 16.97
CA THR A 35 -17.68 16.55 18.17
C THR A 35 -18.72 16.30 19.28
N PRO A 36 -18.40 15.53 20.33
CA PRO A 36 -19.31 15.36 21.47
C PRO A 36 -19.66 16.66 22.20
N GLN A 37 -18.85 17.72 22.05
CA GLN A 37 -19.06 19.03 22.67
C GLN A 37 -19.78 20.02 21.74
N GLY A 38 -20.11 19.60 20.52
CA GLY A 38 -20.76 20.42 19.50
C GLY A 38 -19.93 20.57 18.23
N ASN A 39 -20.42 21.38 17.30
CA ASN A 39 -19.75 21.60 16.02
C ASN A 39 -18.62 22.62 16.17
N THR A 40 -17.47 22.32 15.57
CA THR A 40 -16.29 23.20 15.53
C THR A 40 -15.71 23.27 14.12
N LYS A 41 -14.72 24.15 13.92
CA LYS A 41 -13.97 24.28 12.68
C LYS A 41 -12.48 24.09 12.95
N VAL A 42 -11.82 23.35 12.08
CA VAL A 42 -10.36 23.15 12.10
C VAL A 42 -9.77 23.70 10.80
N GLU A 43 -8.72 24.51 10.89
CA GLU A 43 -8.08 25.18 9.77
C GLU A 43 -6.62 24.75 9.60
N ALA A 44 -6.12 24.72 8.37
CA ALA A 44 -4.74 24.41 8.04
C ALA A 44 -4.34 24.99 6.66
N ASP A 45 -3.05 25.11 6.39
CA ASP A 45 -2.54 25.50 5.06
C ASP A 45 -2.92 24.47 3.98
N TYR A 46 -2.98 23.19 4.37
CA TYR A 46 -3.39 22.06 3.55
C TYR A 46 -4.18 21.04 4.38
N ILE A 47 -5.16 20.39 3.75
CA ILE A 47 -5.92 19.29 4.36
C ILE A 47 -5.81 18.06 3.47
N ILE A 48 -5.43 16.93 4.08
CA ILE A 48 -5.21 15.66 3.38
C ILE A 48 -6.29 14.67 3.79
N GLY A 49 -7.12 14.26 2.83
CA GLY A 49 -8.09 13.19 2.98
C GLY A 49 -7.42 11.83 2.99
N CYS A 50 -7.35 11.22 4.17
CA CYS A 50 -6.94 9.83 4.42
C CYS A 50 -8.10 9.02 5.06
N ASP A 51 -9.34 9.44 4.82
CA ASP A 51 -10.58 9.00 5.46
C ASP A 51 -11.27 7.81 4.76
N GLY A 52 -10.47 7.01 4.03
CA GLY A 52 -10.85 5.69 3.54
C GLY A 52 -11.79 5.68 2.33
N ALA A 53 -12.27 4.47 1.98
CA ALA A 53 -13.08 4.23 0.79
C ALA A 53 -14.36 5.08 0.72
N ASN A 54 -14.92 5.45 1.88
CA ASN A 54 -16.12 6.27 2.01
C ASN A 54 -15.86 7.76 2.20
N SER A 55 -14.62 8.21 1.94
CA SER A 55 -14.10 9.56 2.15
C SER A 55 -15.15 10.66 1.98
N GLN A 56 -15.38 11.40 3.07
CA GLN A 56 -16.20 12.59 3.06
C GLN A 56 -15.50 13.70 2.28
N ILE A 57 -14.18 13.83 2.42
CA ILE A 57 -13.40 14.86 1.70
C ILE A 57 -13.53 14.65 0.19
N ARG A 58 -13.29 13.44 -0.33
CA ARG A 58 -13.45 13.15 -1.76
C ARG A 58 -14.87 13.45 -2.24
N LYS A 59 -15.90 13.04 -1.48
CA LYS A 59 -17.30 13.26 -1.84
C LYS A 59 -17.67 14.74 -1.89
N SER A 60 -17.16 15.54 -0.96
CA SER A 60 -17.39 16.98 -0.96
C SER A 60 -16.68 17.69 -2.12
N LEU A 61 -15.54 17.16 -2.60
CA LEU A 61 -14.81 17.73 -3.73
C LEU A 61 -15.38 17.34 -5.10
N PHE A 62 -15.83 16.10 -5.27
CA PHE A 62 -16.19 15.54 -6.59
C PHE A 62 -17.62 14.98 -6.67
N GLY A 63 -18.39 15.06 -5.59
CA GLY A 63 -19.70 14.42 -5.47
C GLY A 63 -19.61 12.93 -5.14
N ASN A 64 -20.76 12.25 -5.20
CA ASN A 64 -20.87 10.83 -4.84
C ASN A 64 -20.31 9.87 -5.90
N GLU A 65 -20.03 10.36 -7.11
CA GLU A 65 -19.42 9.53 -8.15
C GLU A 65 -17.98 9.22 -7.78
N TYR A 66 -17.62 7.94 -7.87
CA TYR A 66 -16.24 7.48 -7.68
C TYR A 66 -15.84 6.65 -8.89
N PRO A 67 -15.20 7.25 -9.91
CA PRO A 67 -14.95 6.61 -11.20
C PRO A 67 -14.23 5.26 -11.08
N GLY A 68 -14.66 4.30 -11.89
CA GLY A 68 -14.17 2.92 -11.88
C GLY A 68 -15.30 1.90 -11.71
N PHE A 69 -14.97 0.68 -11.30
CA PHE A 69 -15.92 -0.43 -11.24
C PHE A 69 -15.85 -1.22 -9.94
N THR A 70 -16.88 -2.03 -9.72
CA THR A 70 -16.94 -3.04 -8.66
C THR A 70 -16.88 -4.40 -9.33
N TRP A 71 -16.05 -5.31 -8.82
CA TRP A 71 -16.01 -6.68 -9.31
C TRP A 71 -17.33 -7.38 -8.99
N ASP A 72 -17.83 -8.17 -9.92
CA ASP A 72 -18.95 -9.08 -9.66
C ASP A 72 -18.45 -10.35 -8.94
N ALA A 73 -17.92 -10.13 -7.74
CA ALA A 73 -17.35 -11.17 -6.90
C ALA A 73 -17.48 -10.76 -5.43
N GLN A 74 -17.85 -11.71 -4.59
CA GLN A 74 -17.88 -11.54 -3.14
C GLN A 74 -16.65 -12.22 -2.55
N ILE A 75 -15.98 -11.55 -1.61
CA ILE A 75 -14.93 -12.16 -0.79
C ILE A 75 -15.26 -12.00 0.68
N VAL A 76 -14.70 -12.88 1.50
CA VAL A 76 -14.73 -12.79 2.95
C VAL A 76 -13.30 -12.89 3.45
N ALA A 77 -12.88 -11.97 4.31
CA ALA A 77 -11.66 -12.14 5.08
C ALA A 77 -12.01 -12.48 6.54
N THR A 78 -11.33 -13.49 7.05
CA THR A 78 -11.38 -13.86 8.46
C THR A 78 -10.01 -13.68 9.10
N ASN A 79 -10.00 -13.41 10.40
CA ASN A 79 -8.80 -13.62 11.21
C ASN A 79 -9.03 -14.90 12.02
N THR A 80 -8.20 -15.90 11.80
CA THR A 80 -8.45 -17.26 12.30
C THR A 80 -7.18 -17.84 12.89
N TYR A 81 -7.27 -18.39 14.10
CA TYR A 81 -6.26 -19.31 14.62
C TYR A 81 -6.55 -20.70 14.05
N TYR A 82 -5.66 -21.17 13.17
CA TYR A 82 -5.62 -22.53 12.66
C TYR A 82 -4.15 -22.88 12.38
N ASN A 83 -3.71 -24.04 12.84
CA ASN A 83 -2.29 -24.40 12.85
C ASN A 83 -1.81 -24.86 11.47
N PHE A 84 -1.67 -23.94 10.52
CA PHE A 84 -1.18 -24.23 9.18
C PHE A 84 0.30 -24.60 9.14
N GLU A 85 1.11 -23.93 9.97
CA GLU A 85 2.57 -24.03 9.97
C GLU A 85 3.03 -25.42 10.40
N GLU A 86 2.59 -25.93 11.55
CA GLU A 86 3.04 -27.23 12.05
C GLU A 86 2.33 -28.40 11.33
N LYS A 87 1.03 -28.27 11.01
CA LYS A 87 0.28 -29.37 10.35
C LYS A 87 0.66 -29.56 8.89
N PHE A 88 0.97 -28.47 8.16
CA PHE A 88 1.14 -28.52 6.70
C PHE A 88 2.43 -27.88 6.19
N GLY A 89 3.29 -27.35 7.06
CA GLY A 89 4.52 -26.68 6.66
C GLY A 89 4.27 -25.44 5.79
N TRP A 90 3.14 -24.77 6.00
CA TRP A 90 2.80 -23.56 5.27
C TRP A 90 3.63 -22.38 5.76
N ALA A 91 4.06 -21.56 4.81
CA ALA A 91 4.85 -20.38 5.09
C ALA A 91 3.98 -19.15 5.40
N ASP A 92 4.61 -17.98 5.44
CA ASP A 92 4.02 -16.67 5.74
C ASP A 92 2.73 -16.38 4.96
N ALA A 93 2.77 -16.39 3.62
CA ALA A 93 1.60 -16.18 2.76
C ALA A 93 1.48 -17.29 1.71
N ASN A 94 0.26 -17.81 1.53
CA ASN A 94 -0.05 -18.90 0.61
C ASN A 94 -1.28 -18.50 -0.20
N PHE A 95 -1.22 -18.66 -1.53
CA PHE A 95 -2.32 -18.39 -2.45
C PHE A 95 -2.74 -19.69 -3.10
N ILE A 96 -4.03 -19.99 -3.04
CA ILE A 96 -4.62 -21.23 -3.52
C ILE A 96 -5.54 -20.85 -4.68
N ILE A 97 -5.21 -21.37 -5.86
CA ILE A 97 -5.98 -21.16 -7.08
C ILE A 97 -6.94 -22.34 -7.21
N HIS A 98 -8.24 -22.06 -7.28
CA HIS A 98 -9.28 -23.07 -7.41
C HIS A 98 -10.52 -22.44 -8.06
N PRO A 99 -11.25 -23.14 -8.95
CA PRO A 99 -12.38 -22.57 -9.69
C PRO A 99 -13.46 -21.98 -8.79
N GLU A 100 -13.73 -22.64 -7.65
CA GLU A 100 -14.85 -22.27 -6.76
C GLU A 100 -14.42 -21.88 -5.34
N HIS A 101 -13.20 -22.24 -4.94
CA HIS A 101 -12.75 -22.24 -3.54
C HIS A 101 -11.35 -21.65 -3.42
N PHE A 102 -11.05 -20.66 -4.26
CA PHE A 102 -9.79 -19.95 -4.15
C PHE A 102 -9.73 -19.19 -2.82
N TYR A 103 -8.53 -19.12 -2.25
CA TYR A 103 -8.28 -18.35 -1.04
C TYR A 103 -6.81 -17.96 -0.91
N MET A 104 -6.56 -17.03 0.00
CA MET A 104 -5.26 -16.73 0.56
C MET A 104 -5.28 -17.07 2.04
N ALA A 105 -4.18 -17.62 2.56
CA ALA A 105 -3.91 -17.66 3.98
C ALA A 105 -2.55 -16.99 4.25
N ALA A 106 -2.56 -15.92 5.06
CA ALA A 106 -1.37 -15.17 5.42
C ALA A 106 -1.26 -14.99 6.94
N LYS A 107 -0.10 -15.32 7.53
CA LYS A 107 0.18 -15.14 8.96
C LYS A 107 0.33 -13.64 9.25
N ILE A 108 -0.56 -13.07 10.07
CA ILE A 108 -0.60 -11.63 10.34
C ILE A 108 -0.04 -11.24 11.71
N THR A 109 0.19 -12.23 12.58
CA THR A 109 0.79 -12.03 13.91
C THR A 109 1.80 -13.13 14.24
N GLN A 110 2.67 -12.87 15.22
CA GLN A 110 3.69 -13.85 15.64
C GLN A 110 3.10 -15.02 16.43
N ASP A 111 1.95 -14.83 17.09
CA ASP A 111 1.23 -15.85 17.86
C ASP A 111 0.35 -16.77 16.99
N GLY A 112 0.43 -16.69 15.66
CA GLY A 112 -0.22 -17.67 14.78
C GLY A 112 -1.62 -17.31 14.31
N LEU A 113 -2.01 -16.03 14.34
CA LEU A 113 -3.25 -15.58 13.71
C LEU A 113 -3.05 -15.47 12.19
N TYR A 114 -3.93 -16.12 11.44
CA TYR A 114 -3.94 -16.05 9.98
C TYR A 114 -5.08 -15.18 9.47
N ARG A 115 -4.80 -14.35 8.46
CA ARG A 115 -5.82 -13.81 7.57
C ARG A 115 -6.15 -14.85 6.51
N ILE A 116 -7.39 -15.35 6.52
CA ILE A 116 -7.90 -16.23 5.49
C ILE A 116 -8.93 -15.45 4.67
N THR A 117 -8.58 -15.11 3.42
CA THR A 117 -9.46 -14.41 2.49
C THR A 117 -9.88 -15.35 1.38
N TYR A 118 -11.18 -15.59 1.21
CA TYR A 118 -11.70 -16.57 0.26
C TYR A 118 -12.82 -16.00 -0.61
N GLY A 119 -12.99 -16.58 -1.80
CA GLY A 119 -14.12 -16.30 -2.69
C GLY A 119 -15.43 -16.87 -2.13
N GLU A 120 -16.49 -16.08 -2.19
CA GLU A 120 -17.84 -16.45 -1.74
C GLU A 120 -18.88 -16.13 -2.81
N THR A 121 -20.06 -16.73 -2.69
CA THR A 121 -21.19 -16.49 -3.59
C THR A 121 -21.69 -15.05 -3.47
N PRO A 122 -21.77 -14.29 -4.59
CA PRO A 122 -22.38 -12.96 -4.61
C PRO A 122 -23.85 -12.97 -4.15
N GLY A 123 -24.28 -11.86 -3.54
CA GLY A 123 -25.69 -11.64 -3.16
C GLY A 123 -26.11 -12.26 -1.83
N LEU A 124 -25.24 -13.01 -1.15
CA LEU A 124 -25.52 -13.52 0.19
C LEU A 124 -25.55 -12.38 1.24
N THR A 125 -26.43 -12.54 2.22
CA THR A 125 -26.45 -11.70 3.43
C THR A 125 -25.28 -12.04 4.35
N LEU A 126 -24.97 -11.14 5.30
CA LEU A 126 -23.93 -11.40 6.31
C LEU A 126 -24.21 -12.69 7.09
N GLU A 127 -25.44 -12.89 7.54
CA GLU A 127 -25.86 -14.08 8.29
C GLU A 127 -25.63 -15.36 7.48
N GLN A 128 -26.07 -15.39 6.22
CA GLN A 128 -25.83 -16.52 5.32
C GLN A 128 -24.34 -16.80 5.08
N MET A 129 -23.52 -15.76 4.95
CA MET A 129 -22.07 -15.92 4.79
C MET A 129 -21.42 -16.48 6.07
N VAL A 130 -21.88 -16.07 7.24
CA VAL A 130 -21.41 -16.60 8.54
C VAL A 130 -21.83 -18.07 8.68
N ASP A 131 -23.08 -18.42 8.38
CA ASP A 131 -23.57 -19.80 8.45
C ASP A 131 -22.84 -20.76 7.50
N ARG A 132 -22.39 -20.25 6.35
CA ARG A 132 -21.63 -21.02 5.36
C ARG A 132 -20.15 -21.16 5.70
N GLN A 133 -19.61 -20.34 6.61
CA GLN A 133 -18.18 -20.32 6.91
C GLN A 133 -17.64 -21.69 7.37
N PRO A 134 -18.32 -22.45 8.25
CA PRO A 134 -17.89 -23.80 8.60
C PRO A 134 -17.72 -24.73 7.40
N MET A 135 -18.71 -24.76 6.51
CA MET A 135 -18.65 -25.56 5.28
C MET A 135 -17.48 -25.10 4.40
N LYS A 136 -17.29 -23.78 4.22
CA LYS A 136 -16.19 -23.24 3.43
C LYS A 136 -14.84 -23.70 3.96
N PHE A 137 -14.62 -23.63 5.27
CA PHE A 137 -13.35 -24.04 5.87
C PHE A 137 -13.14 -25.54 5.75
N GLU A 138 -14.16 -26.34 6.03
CA GLU A 138 -14.10 -27.79 5.87
C GLU A 138 -13.79 -28.17 4.42
N THR A 139 -14.37 -27.50 3.43
CA THR A 139 -14.13 -27.82 2.02
C THR A 139 -12.77 -27.33 1.52
N MET A 140 -12.37 -26.08 1.82
CA MET A 140 -11.25 -25.44 1.15
C MET A 140 -9.91 -25.56 1.90
N LEU A 141 -9.93 -25.68 3.22
CA LEU A 141 -8.69 -25.70 4.01
C LEU A 141 -8.09 -27.11 4.04
N PRO A 142 -6.75 -27.23 4.04
CA PRO A 142 -6.09 -28.51 4.23
C PRO A 142 -6.50 -29.11 5.58
N GLY A 143 -6.75 -30.42 5.58
CA GLY A 143 -7.18 -31.17 6.75
C GLY A 143 -8.68 -31.12 7.06
N HIS A 144 -9.48 -30.39 6.27
CA HIS A 144 -10.94 -30.35 6.38
C HIS A 144 -11.46 -30.08 7.81
N PRO A 145 -11.00 -29.00 8.46
CA PRO A 145 -11.19 -28.82 9.89
C PRO A 145 -12.65 -28.58 10.28
N LYS A 146 -13.06 -29.15 11.40
CA LYS A 146 -14.36 -28.90 12.03
C LYS A 146 -14.32 -27.63 12.89
N PRO A 147 -15.48 -27.02 13.22
CA PRO A 147 -15.54 -25.74 13.95
C PRO A 147 -14.80 -25.69 15.29
N ASP A 148 -14.61 -26.82 15.95
CA ASP A 148 -13.88 -26.96 17.20
C ASP A 148 -12.34 -27.00 17.03
N GLU A 149 -11.84 -27.08 15.79
CA GLU A 149 -10.41 -27.16 15.46
C GLU A 149 -9.78 -25.80 15.07
N TYR A 150 -10.58 -24.74 15.01
CA TYR A 150 -10.11 -23.38 14.72
C TYR A 150 -10.87 -22.34 15.52
N LYS A 151 -10.33 -21.12 15.58
CA LYS A 151 -11.00 -19.98 16.22
C LYS A 151 -11.02 -18.77 15.30
N VAL A 152 -12.20 -18.40 14.82
CA VAL A 152 -12.42 -17.15 14.09
C VAL A 152 -12.55 -16.00 15.09
N VAL A 153 -11.66 -15.01 14.97
CA VAL A 153 -11.62 -13.79 15.80
C VAL A 153 -12.35 -12.63 15.12
N ASN A 154 -12.33 -12.61 13.79
CA ASN A 154 -12.99 -11.58 12.98
C ASN A 154 -13.54 -12.21 11.71
N PHE A 155 -14.68 -11.70 11.25
CA PHE A 155 -15.34 -12.09 10.00
C PHE A 155 -15.78 -10.81 9.28
N ALA A 156 -15.23 -10.57 8.09
CA ALA A 156 -15.47 -9.34 7.35
C ALA A 156 -15.72 -9.64 5.86
N PRO A 157 -16.96 -9.52 5.37
CA PRO A 157 -17.23 -9.55 3.94
C PRO A 157 -16.80 -8.24 3.27
N TYR A 158 -16.24 -8.32 2.07
CA TYR A 158 -15.83 -7.14 1.28
C TYR A 158 -16.35 -7.22 -0.14
N LYS A 159 -16.74 -6.06 -0.68
CA LYS A 159 -16.86 -5.85 -2.12
C LYS A 159 -15.54 -5.33 -2.64
N MET A 160 -15.09 -5.88 -3.77
CA MET A 160 -13.83 -5.47 -4.37
C MET A 160 -14.08 -4.37 -5.39
N HIS A 161 -13.24 -3.34 -5.36
CA HIS A 161 -13.37 -2.17 -6.21
C HIS A 161 -12.06 -1.91 -6.97
N GLN A 162 -12.17 -1.31 -8.15
CA GLN A 162 -11.08 -0.59 -8.81
C GLN A 162 -11.61 0.81 -9.08
N ARG A 163 -11.19 1.78 -8.26
CA ARG A 163 -11.71 3.16 -8.35
C ARG A 163 -10.60 4.17 -8.14
N CYS A 164 -10.68 5.30 -8.80
CA CYS A 164 -9.68 6.36 -8.69
C CYS A 164 -10.35 7.72 -8.81
N ALA A 165 -9.99 8.65 -7.92
CA ALA A 165 -10.52 10.00 -7.93
C ALA A 165 -10.02 10.72 -9.20
N PRO A 166 -10.82 11.61 -9.79
CA PRO A 166 -10.43 12.32 -11.01
C PRO A 166 -9.21 13.23 -10.81
N SER A 167 -8.99 13.71 -9.58
CA SER A 167 -7.77 14.40 -9.15
C SER A 167 -7.50 14.05 -7.69
N PHE A 168 -6.22 14.01 -7.28
CA PHE A 168 -5.82 13.89 -5.88
C PHE A 168 -5.52 15.25 -5.25
N ARG A 169 -5.81 16.35 -5.96
CA ARG A 169 -5.71 17.72 -5.45
C ARG A 169 -6.87 18.59 -5.97
N VAL A 170 -7.43 19.41 -5.08
CA VAL A 170 -8.31 20.54 -5.40
C VAL A 170 -7.91 21.72 -4.51
N GLY A 171 -7.12 22.65 -5.05
CA GLY A 171 -6.56 23.76 -4.27
C GLY A 171 -5.68 23.24 -3.13
N ARG A 172 -6.10 23.53 -1.90
CA ARG A 172 -5.44 23.16 -0.63
C ARG A 172 -5.92 21.82 -0.06
N PHE A 173 -6.87 21.16 -0.70
CA PHE A 173 -7.27 19.78 -0.36
C PHE A 173 -6.54 18.76 -1.21
N LEU A 174 -6.02 17.72 -0.57
CA LEU A 174 -5.34 16.60 -1.20
C LEU A 174 -5.97 15.27 -0.77
N LEU A 175 -5.79 14.23 -1.57
CA LEU A 175 -6.24 12.86 -1.25
C LEU A 175 -5.05 11.90 -1.25
N ALA A 176 -5.08 10.90 -0.36
CA ALA A 176 -4.14 9.81 -0.32
C ALA A 176 -4.82 8.49 0.08
N ALA A 177 -4.20 7.35 -0.24
CA ALA A 177 -4.69 6.02 0.09
C ALA A 177 -6.13 5.77 -0.40
N ASP A 178 -6.94 5.02 0.36
CA ASP A 178 -8.31 4.62 -0.01
C ASP A 178 -9.27 5.79 -0.25
N ALA A 179 -8.96 7.00 0.22
CA ALA A 179 -9.71 8.20 -0.12
C ALA A 179 -9.47 8.63 -1.57
N ALA A 180 -8.25 8.42 -2.09
CA ALA A 180 -7.83 8.75 -3.44
C ALA A 180 -8.15 7.62 -4.43
N HIS A 181 -7.76 6.39 -4.12
CA HIS A 181 -7.95 5.24 -5.01
C HIS A 181 -8.19 3.94 -4.23
N LEU A 182 -8.91 3.03 -4.86
CA LEU A 182 -9.22 1.69 -4.35
C LEU A 182 -8.71 0.67 -5.33
N CYS A 183 -8.23 -0.45 -4.79
CA CYS A 183 -8.02 -1.66 -5.55
C CYS A 183 -8.48 -2.89 -4.80
N ASN A 184 -8.64 -3.99 -5.52
CA ASN A 184 -8.92 -5.27 -4.89
C ASN A 184 -7.72 -5.71 -4.01
N PRO A 185 -7.94 -6.50 -2.93
CA PRO A 185 -6.90 -6.77 -1.95
C PRO A 185 -5.85 -7.80 -2.39
N TRP A 186 -5.99 -8.43 -3.56
CA TRP A 186 -5.09 -9.49 -4.02
C TRP A 186 -3.73 -8.92 -4.44
N GLY A 187 -2.71 -9.21 -3.63
CA GLY A 187 -1.35 -8.71 -3.81
C GLY A 187 -0.97 -7.50 -2.95
N GLY A 188 -1.86 -7.04 -2.06
CA GLY A 188 -1.51 -6.04 -1.04
C GLY A 188 -1.21 -4.64 -1.59
N LEU A 189 -1.72 -4.31 -2.78
CA LEU A 189 -1.41 -3.05 -3.46
C LEU A 189 -2.17 -1.83 -2.93
N GLY A 190 -3.32 -2.00 -2.26
CA GLY A 190 -4.06 -0.89 -1.66
C GLY A 190 -3.25 -0.20 -0.56
N ILE A 191 -2.83 -0.96 0.46
CA ILE A 191 -1.98 -0.45 1.56
C ILE A 191 -0.61 0.02 1.06
N THR A 192 -0.01 -0.72 0.11
CA THR A 192 1.29 -0.33 -0.48
C THR A 192 1.17 0.99 -1.23
N GLY A 193 0.12 1.14 -2.03
CA GLY A 193 -0.22 2.37 -2.74
C GLY A 193 -0.39 3.53 -1.77
N GLY A 194 -1.19 3.35 -0.72
CA GLY A 194 -1.42 4.38 0.30
C GLY A 194 -0.14 4.83 1.01
N PHE A 195 0.76 3.92 1.39
CA PHE A 195 2.05 4.32 1.97
C PHE A 195 2.91 5.13 0.99
N VAL A 196 2.90 4.76 -0.29
CA VAL A 196 3.67 5.46 -1.31
C VAL A 196 3.04 6.81 -1.66
N ASP A 197 1.71 6.95 -1.58
CA ASP A 197 1.03 8.23 -1.67
C ASP A 197 1.49 9.16 -0.55
N CYS A 198 1.39 8.72 0.72
CA CYS A 198 1.79 9.51 1.87
C CYS A 198 3.28 9.91 1.81
N GLY A 199 4.15 8.98 1.38
CA GLY A 199 5.58 9.28 1.21
C GLY A 199 5.85 10.30 0.11
N GLY A 200 5.19 10.18 -1.05
CA GLY A 200 5.33 11.15 -2.13
C GLY A 200 4.76 12.53 -1.74
N LEU A 201 3.66 12.56 -1.00
CA LEU A 201 3.06 13.80 -0.52
C LEU A 201 3.92 14.48 0.55
N TYR A 202 4.59 13.69 1.40
CA TYR A 202 5.62 14.20 2.30
C TYR A 202 6.75 14.89 1.52
N ASP A 203 7.29 14.26 0.47
CA ASP A 203 8.34 14.89 -0.35
C ASP A 203 7.85 16.22 -0.97
N CYS A 204 6.61 16.29 -1.42
CA CYS A 204 6.03 17.52 -1.95
C CYS A 204 5.93 18.62 -0.89
N LEU A 205 5.33 18.32 0.27
CA LEU A 205 5.10 19.29 1.34
C LEU A 205 6.41 19.74 2.00
N ALA A 206 7.36 18.83 2.20
CA ALA A 206 8.69 19.16 2.68
C ALA A 206 9.45 20.06 1.68
N GLY A 207 9.30 19.79 0.39
CA GLY A 207 9.86 20.64 -0.67
C GLY A 207 9.32 22.07 -0.62
N ILE A 208 8.03 22.24 -0.41
CA ILE A 208 7.39 23.56 -0.24
C ILE A 208 7.89 24.25 1.04
N TRP A 209 7.87 23.54 2.17
CA TRP A 209 8.31 24.05 3.46
C TRP A 209 9.76 24.53 3.44
N ASP A 210 10.64 23.77 2.81
CA ASP A 210 12.06 24.11 2.66
C ASP A 210 12.33 25.18 1.57
N GLY A 211 11.30 25.68 0.89
CA GLY A 211 11.45 26.62 -0.24
C GLY A 211 12.08 26.01 -1.50
N LYS A 212 12.21 24.68 -1.55
CA LYS A 212 12.79 23.91 -2.67
C LYS A 212 11.79 23.62 -3.77
N ALA A 213 10.49 23.74 -3.52
CA ALA A 213 9.44 23.58 -4.52
C ALA A 213 8.38 24.67 -4.33
N ASP A 214 7.63 24.98 -5.39
CA ASP A 214 6.39 25.75 -5.27
C ASP A 214 5.18 24.80 -5.28
N GLU A 215 3.98 25.36 -5.09
CA GLU A 215 2.76 24.57 -4.97
C GLU A 215 2.46 23.70 -6.20
N SER A 216 3.05 23.95 -7.37
CA SER A 216 2.82 23.12 -8.58
C SER A 216 3.29 21.67 -8.40
N ILE A 217 4.19 21.40 -7.45
CA ILE A 217 4.61 20.03 -7.12
C ILE A 217 3.45 19.17 -6.57
N LEU A 218 2.41 19.80 -6.02
CA LEU A 218 1.21 19.10 -5.55
C LEU A 218 0.27 18.72 -6.72
N ASP A 219 0.29 19.47 -7.82
CA ASP A 219 -0.38 19.07 -9.06
C ASP A 219 0.34 17.87 -9.69
N LEU A 220 1.67 17.91 -9.68
CA LEU A 220 2.50 16.79 -10.11
C LEU A 220 2.27 15.55 -9.24
N TYR A 221 2.08 15.71 -7.93
CA TYR A 221 1.66 14.62 -7.04
C TYR A 221 0.37 13.97 -7.56
N SER A 222 -0.66 14.78 -7.82
CA SER A 222 -1.94 14.29 -8.35
C SER A 222 -1.75 13.51 -9.65
N GLU A 223 -1.04 14.09 -10.62
CA GLU A 223 -0.77 13.46 -11.91
C GLU A 223 -0.05 12.12 -11.75
N LYS A 224 1.07 12.11 -11.02
CA LYS A 224 1.94 10.92 -10.91
C LYS A 224 1.31 9.83 -10.08
N ARG A 225 0.57 10.13 -9.02
CA ARG A 225 -0.11 9.08 -8.24
C ARG A 225 -1.26 8.45 -9.03
N ILE A 226 -2.01 9.24 -9.80
CA ILE A 226 -3.03 8.70 -10.73
C ILE A 226 -2.37 7.84 -11.82
N GLU A 227 -1.24 8.29 -12.40
CA GLU A 227 -0.45 7.52 -13.37
C GLU A 227 -0.02 6.17 -12.78
N LYS A 228 0.51 6.15 -11.55
CA LYS A 228 0.92 4.91 -10.87
C LYS A 228 -0.25 4.00 -10.52
N TRP A 229 -1.41 4.56 -10.20
CA TRP A 229 -2.61 3.75 -10.02
C TRP A 229 -3.00 3.05 -11.33
N LYS A 230 -3.09 3.79 -12.44
CA LYS A 230 -3.49 3.27 -13.76
C LYS A 230 -2.51 2.26 -14.35
N THR A 231 -1.21 2.47 -14.15
CA THR A 231 -0.15 1.68 -14.80
C THR A 231 0.40 0.55 -13.94
N VAL A 232 0.19 0.60 -12.62
CA VAL A 232 0.76 -0.39 -11.68
C VAL A 232 -0.32 -0.99 -10.77
N ILE A 233 -1.01 -0.18 -9.97
CA ILE A 233 -1.90 -0.69 -8.92
C ILE A 233 -3.10 -1.44 -9.51
N ASP A 234 -3.86 -0.78 -10.38
CA ASP A 234 -5.06 -1.35 -11.01
C ASP A 234 -4.74 -2.61 -11.84
N PRO A 235 -3.82 -2.58 -12.83
CA PRO A 235 -3.57 -3.74 -13.66
C PRO A 235 -2.99 -4.93 -12.88
N ILE A 236 -2.02 -4.70 -11.99
CA ILE A 236 -1.40 -5.82 -11.25
C ILE A 236 -2.39 -6.43 -10.25
N SER A 237 -3.13 -5.61 -9.50
CA SER A 237 -4.15 -6.14 -8.59
C SER A 237 -5.26 -6.87 -9.35
N SER A 238 -5.69 -6.35 -10.49
CA SER A 238 -6.69 -7.00 -11.35
C SER A 238 -6.22 -8.36 -11.83
N GLU A 239 -4.98 -8.47 -12.33
CA GLU A 239 -4.42 -9.75 -12.77
C GLU A 239 -4.18 -10.72 -11.62
N ASN A 240 -3.83 -10.23 -10.43
CA ASN A 240 -3.74 -11.10 -9.24
C ASN A 240 -5.09 -11.73 -8.89
N PHE A 241 -6.17 -10.95 -8.93
CA PHE A 241 -7.51 -11.47 -8.66
C PHE A 241 -7.92 -12.49 -9.74
N LYS A 242 -7.82 -12.13 -11.02
CA LYS A 242 -8.12 -13.04 -12.13
C LYS A 242 -7.31 -14.35 -12.06
N ARG A 243 -6.08 -14.29 -11.57
CA ARG A 243 -5.22 -15.46 -11.40
C ARG A 243 -5.72 -16.40 -10.32
N VAL A 244 -6.14 -15.88 -9.16
CA VAL A 244 -6.61 -16.74 -8.07
C VAL A 244 -8.01 -17.27 -8.33
N SER A 245 -8.87 -16.49 -9.00
CA SER A 245 -10.25 -16.84 -9.29
C SER A 245 -10.43 -17.52 -10.65
N ASP A 246 -9.37 -18.15 -11.17
CA ASP A 246 -9.42 -18.74 -12.51
C ASP A 246 -10.26 -20.03 -12.53
N SER A 247 -11.18 -20.14 -13.49
CA SER A 247 -12.06 -21.30 -13.68
C SER A 247 -11.35 -22.53 -14.25
N ASP A 248 -10.17 -22.37 -14.85
CA ASP A 248 -9.32 -23.46 -15.32
C ASP A 248 -7.93 -23.38 -14.68
N PRO A 249 -7.82 -23.67 -13.36
CA PRO A 249 -6.54 -23.58 -12.66
C PRO A 249 -5.50 -24.55 -13.19
N ALA A 250 -5.91 -25.65 -13.83
CA ALA A 250 -5.04 -26.72 -14.30
C ALA A 250 -4.11 -26.25 -15.42
N THR A 251 -4.57 -25.31 -16.26
CA THR A 251 -3.79 -24.71 -17.36
C THR A 251 -3.24 -23.33 -17.01
N ARG A 252 -3.57 -22.78 -15.82
CA ARG A 252 -3.24 -21.39 -15.48
C ARG A 252 -1.74 -21.15 -15.47
N TYR A 253 -0.95 -22.16 -15.08
CA TYR A 253 0.50 -22.03 -15.02
C TYR A 253 1.09 -21.75 -16.40
N GLU A 254 0.68 -22.50 -17.43
CA GLU A 254 1.22 -22.43 -18.79
C GLU A 254 0.82 -21.15 -19.53
N ARG A 255 -0.40 -20.66 -19.30
CA ARG A 255 -0.95 -19.49 -20.02
C ARG A 255 -0.74 -18.14 -19.36
N ASP A 256 -0.35 -18.11 -18.08
CA ASP A 256 -0.16 -16.86 -17.35
C ASP A 256 1.26 -16.32 -17.54
N ASP A 257 1.37 -15.16 -18.20
CA ASP A 257 2.65 -14.53 -18.48
C ASP A 257 3.49 -14.33 -17.21
N PHE A 258 2.87 -13.95 -16.09
CA PHE A 258 3.61 -13.76 -14.84
C PHE A 258 4.18 -15.08 -14.29
N MET A 259 3.45 -16.19 -14.36
CA MET A 259 3.95 -17.53 -14.02
C MET A 259 5.10 -17.96 -14.94
N GLN A 260 5.03 -17.62 -16.23
CA GLN A 260 6.12 -17.86 -17.16
C GLN A 260 7.35 -17.00 -16.85
N LEU A 261 7.17 -15.73 -16.44
CA LEU A 261 8.25 -14.88 -15.96
C LEU A 261 8.89 -15.45 -14.68
N LEU A 262 8.11 -16.00 -13.75
CA LEU A 262 8.65 -16.68 -12.56
C LEU A 262 9.49 -17.91 -12.93
N THR A 263 9.03 -18.71 -13.89
CA THR A 263 9.78 -19.88 -14.42
C THR A 263 11.12 -19.45 -15.02
N LYS A 264 11.14 -18.33 -15.76
CA LYS A 264 12.37 -17.76 -16.30
C LYS A 264 13.29 -17.27 -15.18
N ALA A 265 12.76 -16.53 -14.20
CA ALA A 265 13.52 -16.00 -13.07
C ALA A 265 14.17 -17.09 -12.21
N GLU A 266 13.56 -18.28 -12.12
CA GLU A 266 14.16 -19.43 -11.44
C GLU A 266 15.53 -19.81 -12.05
N LYS A 267 15.67 -19.65 -13.38
CA LYS A 267 16.85 -20.08 -14.15
C LYS A 267 17.81 -18.92 -14.48
N ASP A 268 17.35 -17.67 -14.36
CA ASP A 268 18.10 -16.47 -14.73
C ASP A 268 18.16 -15.50 -13.55
N ARG A 269 19.31 -15.48 -12.86
CA ARG A 269 19.51 -14.66 -11.65
C ARG A 269 19.50 -13.14 -11.93
N PRO A 270 20.17 -12.62 -12.97
CA PRO A 270 20.00 -11.22 -13.38
C PRO A 270 18.53 -10.85 -13.60
N PHE A 271 17.79 -11.67 -14.36
CA PHE A 271 16.36 -11.42 -14.61
C PHE A 271 15.53 -11.51 -13.33
N ALA A 272 15.82 -12.47 -12.43
CA ALA A 272 15.17 -12.55 -11.13
C ALA A 272 15.37 -11.28 -10.32
N LYS A 273 16.57 -10.69 -10.36
CA LYS A 273 16.83 -9.41 -9.69
C LYS A 273 16.00 -8.29 -10.29
N GLU A 274 15.87 -8.22 -11.61
CA GLU A 274 15.02 -7.24 -12.29
C GLU A 274 13.54 -7.40 -11.89
N LEU A 275 13.02 -8.64 -11.94
CA LEU A 275 11.64 -8.94 -11.55
C LEU A 275 11.36 -8.56 -10.08
N LEU A 276 12.31 -8.80 -9.17
CA LEU A 276 12.21 -8.38 -7.77
C LEU A 276 12.19 -6.86 -7.58
N MET A 277 12.72 -6.09 -8.54
CA MET A 277 12.65 -4.63 -8.51
C MET A 277 11.34 -4.08 -9.09
N GLY A 278 10.59 -4.87 -9.85
CA GLY A 278 9.33 -4.48 -10.48
C GLY A 278 8.32 -3.78 -9.54
N PRO A 279 8.07 -4.29 -8.32
CA PRO A 279 7.15 -3.65 -7.38
C PRO A 279 7.53 -2.20 -6.99
N PHE A 280 8.80 -1.81 -7.13
CA PHE A 280 9.22 -0.43 -6.87
C PHE A 280 8.72 0.57 -7.92
N ALA A 281 8.22 0.09 -9.07
CA ALA A 281 7.63 0.93 -10.12
C ALA A 281 6.42 1.74 -9.64
N VAL A 282 5.75 1.32 -8.55
CA VAL A 282 4.67 2.08 -7.91
C VAL A 282 5.15 3.42 -7.33
N ARG A 283 6.46 3.58 -7.11
CA ARG A 283 7.06 4.78 -6.53
C ARG A 283 7.31 5.84 -7.60
N TYR A 284 7.37 7.08 -7.17
CA TYR A 284 7.83 8.21 -7.94
C TYR A 284 8.65 9.10 -7.01
N ASP A 285 9.84 9.50 -7.43
CA ASP A 285 10.71 10.38 -6.65
C ASP A 285 10.31 11.84 -6.95
N PHE A 286 9.65 12.52 -6.02
CA PHE A 286 9.27 13.92 -6.23
C PHE A 286 10.43 14.89 -5.99
N THR A 287 11.47 14.47 -5.27
CA THR A 287 12.63 15.32 -4.93
C THR A 287 13.47 15.69 -6.16
N GLN A 288 13.37 14.92 -7.25
CA GLN A 288 14.00 15.25 -8.53
C GLN A 288 13.48 16.57 -9.15
N HIS A 289 12.32 17.06 -8.69
CA HIS A 289 11.71 18.32 -9.15
C HIS A 289 12.00 19.52 -8.24
N TYR A 290 12.81 19.32 -7.21
CA TYR A 290 13.26 20.44 -6.39
C TYR A 290 14.10 21.42 -7.21
N LYS A 291 13.89 22.71 -6.95
CA LYS A 291 14.72 23.80 -7.45
C LYS A 291 16.16 23.48 -7.08
N LYS A 292 17.02 23.40 -8.09
CA LYS A 292 18.46 23.27 -7.88
C LYS A 292 18.92 24.51 -7.13
N VAL A 293 19.53 24.32 -5.97
CA VAL A 293 20.26 25.39 -5.31
C VAL A 293 21.37 25.80 -6.28
N PRO A 294 21.57 27.10 -6.59
CA PRO A 294 22.75 27.52 -7.31
C PRO A 294 23.96 26.99 -6.54
N GLU A 295 24.80 26.18 -7.19
CA GLU A 295 26.10 25.87 -6.60
C GLU A 295 26.78 27.21 -6.34
N ASP A 296 27.17 27.48 -5.09
CA ASP A 296 28.08 28.58 -4.80
C ASP A 296 29.26 28.42 -5.77
N PRO A 297 29.67 29.47 -6.50
CA PRO A 297 30.84 29.37 -7.34
C PRO A 297 31.98 28.86 -6.46
N ALA A 298 32.55 27.71 -6.85
CA ALA A 298 33.65 27.11 -6.12
C ALA A 298 34.67 28.22 -5.79
N PRO A 299 35.12 28.36 -4.54
CA PRO A 299 36.06 29.41 -4.20
C PRO A 299 37.25 29.30 -5.16
N GLU A 300 37.57 30.39 -5.86
CA GLU A 300 38.75 30.46 -6.72
C GLU A 300 39.96 30.04 -5.89
N VAL A 301 40.49 28.85 -6.18
CA VAL A 301 41.73 28.39 -5.56
C VAL A 301 42.85 29.21 -6.19
N PRO A 302 43.56 30.07 -5.44
CA PRO A 302 44.70 30.78 -6.01
C PRO A 302 45.74 29.76 -6.44
N ALA A 303 46.25 29.92 -7.67
CA ALA A 303 47.26 29.03 -8.24
C ALA A 303 48.46 28.91 -7.29
N GLN A 304 48.58 27.76 -6.62
CA GLN A 304 49.75 27.44 -5.82
C GLN A 304 50.89 27.07 -6.76
N THR A 305 51.94 27.88 -6.72
CA THR A 305 53.24 27.58 -7.29
C THR A 305 53.78 26.30 -6.64
N THR A 306 54.02 25.28 -7.46
CA THR A 306 54.53 23.98 -7.02
C THR A 306 55.97 24.10 -6.54
N ASN A 307 56.20 23.87 -5.25
CA ASN A 307 57.44 23.33 -4.74
C ASN A 307 57.16 22.39 -3.57
N GLY A 308 57.50 21.11 -3.75
CA GLY A 308 57.89 20.22 -2.66
C GLY A 308 56.80 19.34 -2.01
N THR A 309 56.77 18.09 -2.46
CA THR A 309 56.67 16.87 -1.62
C THR A 309 55.35 16.55 -0.90
N SER A 310 54.56 15.73 -1.61
CA SER A 310 53.58 14.73 -1.16
C SER A 310 53.65 14.28 0.32
N ALA A 311 52.54 14.49 1.04
CA ALA A 311 52.03 13.58 2.06
C ALA A 311 50.50 13.69 2.14
N ILE A 312 49.78 12.65 1.69
CA ILE A 312 48.31 12.57 1.72
C ILE A 312 47.88 12.09 3.11
N VAL A 313 47.28 13.00 3.89
CA VAL A 313 46.45 12.68 5.05
C VAL A 313 45.03 12.45 4.54
N LYS A 314 44.48 11.24 4.76
CA LYS A 314 43.07 10.91 4.47
C LYS A 314 42.17 11.59 5.50
N GLY A 315 41.37 12.56 5.07
CA GLY A 315 40.28 13.14 5.85
C GLY A 315 39.01 12.31 5.72
N GLU A 316 38.44 11.95 6.86
CA GLU A 316 37.17 11.24 7.03
C GLU A 316 35.98 12.17 6.75
N HIS A 317 35.12 11.80 5.80
CA HIS A 317 33.73 12.26 5.75
C HIS A 317 32.85 11.18 5.14
N ALA A 318 32.14 10.41 5.98
CA ALA A 318 30.85 9.79 5.68
C ALA A 318 30.31 8.99 6.88
N GLU A 319 29.72 9.65 7.88
CA GLU A 319 28.82 8.99 8.82
C GLU A 319 27.35 9.24 8.45
N LYS A 320 26.85 8.45 7.50
CA LYS A 320 25.41 8.15 7.43
C LYS A 320 25.13 7.04 8.44
N THR A 321 24.48 7.40 9.54
CA THR A 321 24.21 6.55 10.70
C THR A 321 23.65 5.17 10.36
N ALA A 322 24.23 4.13 10.96
CA ALA A 322 23.90 2.72 10.79
C ALA A 322 22.41 2.37 11.03
N SER A 323 21.69 3.21 11.78
CA SER A 323 20.25 3.06 12.09
C SER A 323 19.36 3.02 10.84
N GLN A 324 19.58 3.92 9.87
CA GLN A 324 18.77 3.97 8.63
C GLN A 324 19.04 2.78 7.70
N ARG A 325 20.25 2.21 7.75
CA ARG A 325 20.59 1.00 6.98
C ARG A 325 19.95 -0.27 7.56
N GLN A 326 19.60 -0.26 8.84
CA GLN A 326 19.04 -1.42 9.53
C GLN A 326 17.52 -1.53 9.32
N GLU A 327 16.80 -0.40 9.28
CA GLU A 327 15.38 -0.35 8.92
C GLU A 327 15.14 -0.70 7.45
N HIS A 328 15.96 -0.18 6.53
CA HIS A 328 15.88 -0.54 5.12
C HIS A 328 16.11 -2.04 4.88
N LYS A 329 16.99 -2.69 5.66
CA LYS A 329 17.21 -4.16 5.61
C LYS A 329 16.02 -4.96 6.15
N SER A 330 15.29 -4.44 7.14
CA SER A 330 14.10 -5.08 7.73
C SER A 330 12.92 -5.12 6.76
N VAL A 331 12.68 -3.98 6.07
CA VAL A 331 11.68 -3.88 5.00
C VAL A 331 12.08 -4.73 3.79
N PHE A 332 13.38 -4.76 3.43
CA PHE A 332 13.92 -5.62 2.37
C PHE A 332 13.69 -7.10 2.66
N LYS A 333 13.84 -7.54 3.92
CA LYS A 333 13.63 -8.93 4.31
C LYS A 333 12.16 -9.35 4.17
N ARG A 334 11.21 -8.44 4.45
CA ARG A 334 9.76 -8.70 4.30
C ARG A 334 9.30 -8.68 2.83
N ALA A 335 9.76 -7.73 2.01
CA ALA A 335 9.44 -7.69 0.58
C ALA A 335 10.12 -8.81 -0.22
N SER A 336 11.36 -9.19 0.15
CA SER A 336 12.06 -10.34 -0.43
C SER A 336 11.44 -11.69 -0.02
N LEU A 337 10.80 -11.79 1.14
CA LEU A 337 10.09 -13.01 1.54
C LEU A 337 8.79 -13.20 0.73
N LEU A 338 8.11 -12.10 0.37
CA LEU A 338 6.87 -12.13 -0.42
C LEU A 338 7.07 -12.75 -1.82
N LEU A 339 8.24 -12.55 -2.45
CA LEU A 339 8.52 -13.02 -3.81
C LEU A 339 9.29 -14.35 -3.87
N ARG A 340 10.00 -14.75 -2.80
CA ARG A 340 10.76 -16.02 -2.77
C ARG A 340 9.89 -17.26 -2.48
N ARG A 341 8.58 -17.14 -2.30
CA ARG A 341 7.75 -18.23 -1.75
C ARG A 341 6.41 -18.44 -2.47
N PHE A 342 6.34 -18.15 -3.78
CA PHE A 342 5.32 -18.77 -4.63
C PHE A 342 5.64 -20.26 -4.81
N SER A 343 5.40 -21.08 -3.78
CA SER A 343 5.32 -22.53 -3.94
C SER A 343 3.88 -22.85 -4.32
N LEU A 344 3.64 -23.04 -5.61
CA LEU A 344 2.40 -23.68 -6.08
C LEU A 344 2.45 -25.13 -5.61
N ARG A 345 1.67 -25.45 -4.58
CA ARG A 345 1.39 -26.83 -4.22
C ARG A 345 0.17 -27.26 -5.02
N LYS A 346 0.30 -28.32 -5.82
CA LYS A 346 -0.87 -29.03 -6.35
C LYS A 346 -1.66 -29.60 -5.16
N PRO A 347 -3.00 -29.67 -5.26
CA PRO A 347 -3.86 -30.12 -4.18
C PRO A 347 -3.46 -31.47 -3.62
#